data_AF-A0A372G9M3-F1
#
_entry.id   AF-A0A372G9M3-F1
#
_cell.length_a   1.000
_cell.length_b   1.000
_cell.length_c   1.000
_cell.angle_alpha   90.00
_cell.angle_beta   90.00
_cell.angle_gamma   90.00
#
_symmetry.space_group_name_H-M   'P 1'
#
loop_
_entity.id
_entity.type
_entity.pdbx_description
1 polymer ?
#
loop_
_entity_poly.entity_id
_entity_poly.type
_entity_poly.pdbx_seq_one_letter_code
_entity_poly.pdbx_strand_id
1 'polypeptide(L)'
;MSGAGHPEAIDLHEQGLRARRGGDAAEAERCFREAFEKGHAAAAHDLAGLLLDGGDKAGAVEWYRRGAEQGVPESAFEVGYVEETRGDSKEAEHWYRRAAEGGHAGGYLNLGAILRGRGSLDEAKHCFLRAWELESDAKAASNLGAIYDDGGKGDLVAAAEWYGRAADLGNAIAAYNLGFVWRDREDPEKSIEAWRRAAELQHPNAANAIANVLLSQQNVNEAVTWLRRAVLEVGNEKAAHKLSDIYANSGRHREARFWAEFLDGPKFYSPEFEAFASEVAAASIHQQDVFNDTFEQNYVEWDPAKATLTLDGRALRGLTVLGSFSNLSQTWLWTWDNPSWEQDLPALAGLRTIREFGERHQIPELMKGHLDFSRFNHPAGGATTMALAAATLIGAKGVSFVTVNEGKGRLVLATDDPSVPTARFDRLTVPRLLMQAAEVWPHEQLRVVRGFMNHHGFEVDESPAVIVVESADGHRVTVRCPIERAKEHPEVAAILGRENARIVEHSPARVQGRRPDDDDPHRLAVLFDLDDRIITVSSGAETTAGG
;
A
#
# COMPACT_ATOMS: atom_id res chain seq x y z
N MET A 1 2.58 -62.01 -14.88
CA MET A 1 4.03 -62.06 -14.57
C MET A 1 4.54 -60.64 -14.59
N SER A 2 5.58 -60.33 -13.82
CA SER A 2 6.31 -59.04 -13.89
C SER A 2 6.76 -58.77 -15.33
N GLY A 3 6.86 -57.51 -15.78
CA GLY A 3 7.25 -56.33 -15.00
C GLY A 3 8.71 -55.92 -15.28
N ALA A 4 9.29 -56.44 -16.36
CA ALA A 4 10.40 -55.81 -17.06
C ALA A 4 9.86 -55.33 -18.41
N GLY A 5 9.92 -54.03 -18.68
CA GLY A 5 9.85 -53.55 -20.06
C GLY A 5 10.99 -54.19 -20.86
N HIS A 6 10.80 -54.40 -22.16
CA HIS A 6 11.91 -54.83 -23.01
C HIS A 6 13.08 -53.85 -22.79
N PRO A 7 14.33 -54.29 -22.52
CA PRO A 7 15.42 -53.37 -22.17
C PRO A 7 15.57 -52.21 -23.17
N GLU A 8 15.39 -52.52 -24.45
CA GLU A 8 15.31 -51.58 -25.57
C GLU A 8 14.28 -50.45 -25.40
N ALA A 9 13.09 -50.72 -24.83
CA ALA A 9 12.06 -49.71 -24.59
C ALA A 9 12.44 -48.73 -23.47
N ILE A 10 13.17 -49.21 -22.45
CA ILE A 10 13.72 -48.38 -21.38
C ILE A 10 14.89 -47.55 -21.92
N ASP A 11 15.80 -48.17 -22.68
CA ASP A 11 16.92 -47.49 -23.34
C ASP A 11 16.45 -46.37 -24.28
N LEU A 12 15.35 -46.59 -25.02
CA LEU A 12 14.73 -45.57 -25.88
C LEU A 12 14.10 -44.43 -25.08
N HIS A 13 13.41 -44.72 -23.98
CA HIS A 13 12.87 -43.69 -23.09
C HIS A 13 13.98 -42.83 -22.46
N GLU A 14 15.05 -43.45 -21.98
CA GLU A 14 16.23 -42.74 -21.46
C GLU A 14 16.90 -41.88 -22.54
N GLN A 15 17.00 -42.37 -23.78
CA GLN A 15 17.48 -41.58 -24.92
C GLN A 15 16.58 -40.35 -25.16
N GLY A 16 15.26 -40.52 -25.13
CA GLY A 16 14.31 -39.41 -25.28
C GLY A 16 14.46 -38.35 -24.18
N LEU A 17 14.61 -38.77 -22.92
CA LEU A 17 14.88 -37.88 -21.78
C LEU A 17 16.22 -37.14 -21.91
N ARG A 18 17.25 -37.77 -22.50
CA ARG A 18 18.54 -37.12 -22.79
C ARG A 18 18.41 -36.11 -23.93
N ALA A 19 17.70 -36.46 -25.02
CA ALA A 19 17.43 -35.57 -26.15
C ALA A 19 16.62 -34.33 -25.73
N ARG A 20 15.56 -34.50 -24.93
CA ARG A 20 14.75 -33.38 -24.39
C ARG A 20 15.59 -32.42 -23.56
N ARG A 21 16.48 -32.93 -22.70
CA ARG A 21 17.45 -32.10 -21.95
C ARG A 21 18.52 -31.45 -22.81
N GLY A 22 18.86 -32.04 -23.95
CA GLY A 22 19.77 -31.48 -24.96
C GLY A 22 19.13 -30.46 -25.91
N GLY A 23 17.80 -30.27 -25.84
CA GLY A 23 17.05 -29.39 -26.74
C GLY A 23 16.68 -30.00 -28.10
N ASP A 24 16.96 -31.28 -28.35
CA ASP A 24 16.51 -31.98 -29.56
C ASP A 24 15.11 -32.56 -29.33
N ALA A 25 14.10 -31.75 -29.61
CA ALA A 25 12.71 -32.16 -29.52
C ALA A 25 12.34 -33.24 -30.54
N ALA A 26 12.94 -33.25 -31.73
CA ALA A 26 12.59 -34.21 -32.78
C ALA A 26 13.09 -35.62 -32.46
N GLU A 27 14.32 -35.73 -31.93
CA GLU A 27 14.84 -37.00 -31.42
C GLU A 27 14.11 -37.45 -30.16
N ALA A 28 13.80 -36.53 -29.23
CA ALA A 28 13.01 -36.85 -28.05
C ALA A 28 11.64 -37.43 -28.41
N GLU A 29 10.92 -36.81 -29.35
CA GLU A 29 9.61 -37.25 -29.81
C GLU A 29 9.67 -38.64 -30.44
N ARG A 30 10.65 -38.89 -31.32
CA ARG A 30 10.90 -40.19 -31.95
C ARG A 30 11.14 -41.28 -30.92
N CYS A 31 12.04 -41.01 -29.97
CA CYS A 31 12.41 -41.95 -28.92
C CYS A 31 11.23 -42.28 -27.98
N PHE A 32 10.43 -41.29 -27.58
CA PHE A 32 9.26 -41.53 -26.73
C PHE A 32 8.15 -42.30 -27.45
N ARG A 33 7.86 -41.97 -28.72
CA ARG A 33 6.91 -42.75 -29.55
C ARG A 33 7.35 -44.22 -29.63
N GLU A 34 8.61 -44.48 -29.97
CA GLU A 34 9.11 -45.86 -30.12
C GLU A 34 9.16 -46.62 -28.80
N ALA A 35 9.52 -45.97 -27.70
CA ALA A 35 9.48 -46.56 -26.35
C ALA A 35 8.05 -46.96 -25.94
N PHE A 36 7.05 -46.12 -26.23
CA PHE A 36 5.65 -46.42 -25.93
C PHE A 36 5.13 -47.62 -26.75
N GLU A 37 5.38 -47.65 -28.06
CA GLU A 37 4.97 -48.77 -28.93
C GLU A 37 5.65 -50.10 -28.54
N LYS A 38 6.86 -50.05 -27.95
CA LYS A 38 7.56 -51.20 -27.36
C LYS A 38 7.10 -51.52 -25.91
N GLY A 39 6.06 -50.87 -25.41
CA GLY A 39 5.40 -51.18 -24.14
C GLY A 39 5.88 -50.39 -22.92
N HIS A 40 6.64 -49.31 -23.09
CA HIS A 40 6.98 -48.41 -21.98
C HIS A 40 5.94 -47.28 -21.83
N ALA A 41 4.87 -47.58 -21.10
CA ALA A 41 3.70 -46.71 -20.94
C ALA A 41 4.02 -45.25 -20.54
N ALA A 42 4.99 -45.05 -19.65
CA ALA A 42 5.38 -43.72 -19.16
C ALA A 42 5.90 -42.79 -20.27
N ALA A 43 6.45 -43.33 -21.36
CA ALA A 43 6.91 -42.53 -22.48
C ALA A 43 5.79 -41.70 -23.14
N ALA A 44 4.52 -42.12 -23.04
CA ALA A 44 3.40 -41.30 -23.50
C ALA A 44 3.17 -40.04 -22.65
N HIS A 45 3.50 -40.08 -21.34
CA HIS A 45 3.44 -38.89 -20.49
C HIS A 45 4.51 -37.86 -20.90
N ASP A 46 5.75 -38.31 -21.07
CA ASP A 46 6.86 -37.44 -21.48
C ASP A 46 6.68 -36.88 -22.89
N LEU A 47 6.12 -37.68 -23.81
CA LEU A 47 5.73 -37.25 -25.14
C LEU A 47 4.62 -36.19 -25.12
N ALA A 48 3.60 -36.38 -24.29
CA ALA A 48 2.54 -35.39 -24.13
C ALA A 48 3.10 -34.07 -23.55
N GLY A 49 3.99 -34.12 -22.56
CA GLY A 49 4.69 -32.96 -22.04
C GLY A 49 5.54 -32.24 -23.10
N LEU A 50 6.26 -32.99 -23.93
CA LEU A 50 7.04 -32.45 -25.05
C LEU A 50 6.15 -31.76 -26.11
N LEU A 51 4.96 -32.31 -26.39
CA LEU A 51 3.99 -31.71 -27.30
C LEU A 51 3.36 -30.44 -26.71
N LEU A 52 3.13 -30.38 -25.39
CA LEU A 52 2.74 -29.14 -24.71
C LEU A 52 3.83 -28.06 -24.81
N ASP A 53 5.10 -28.41 -24.59
CA ASP A 53 6.24 -27.48 -24.75
C ASP A 53 6.30 -26.92 -26.19
N GLY A 54 5.98 -27.74 -27.19
CA GLY A 54 5.85 -27.35 -28.60
C GLY A 54 4.54 -26.65 -28.99
N GLY A 55 3.59 -26.50 -28.06
CA GLY A 55 2.30 -25.86 -28.26
C GLY A 55 1.17 -26.74 -28.83
N ASP A 56 1.41 -28.02 -29.15
CA ASP A 56 0.38 -28.96 -29.59
C ASP A 56 -0.40 -29.55 -28.40
N LYS A 57 -1.34 -28.74 -27.90
CA LYS A 57 -2.26 -29.14 -26.84
C LYS A 57 -3.18 -30.30 -27.25
N ALA A 58 -3.51 -30.44 -28.52
CA ALA A 58 -4.43 -31.49 -28.98
C ALA A 58 -3.73 -32.85 -29.02
N GLY A 59 -2.51 -32.90 -29.58
CA GLY A 59 -1.65 -34.07 -29.55
C GLY A 59 -1.27 -34.48 -28.13
N ALA A 60 -0.95 -33.53 -27.25
CA ALA A 60 -0.66 -33.82 -25.85
C ALA A 60 -1.82 -34.54 -25.12
N VAL A 61 -3.06 -34.07 -25.27
CA VAL A 61 -4.23 -34.69 -24.65
C VAL A 61 -4.44 -36.14 -25.14
N GLU A 62 -4.25 -36.40 -26.44
CA GLU A 62 -4.30 -37.74 -27.01
C GLU A 62 -3.23 -38.67 -26.42
N TRP A 63 -1.99 -38.17 -26.25
CA TRP A 63 -0.91 -38.95 -25.65
C TRP A 63 -1.07 -39.17 -24.14
N TYR A 64 -1.56 -38.18 -23.39
CA TYR A 64 -1.95 -38.41 -21.99
C TYR A 64 -3.05 -39.46 -21.90
N ARG A 65 -4.07 -39.44 -22.77
CA ARG A 65 -5.11 -40.48 -22.78
C ARG A 65 -4.52 -41.88 -23.03
N ARG A 66 -3.61 -42.03 -23.99
CA ARG A 66 -2.90 -43.30 -24.24
C ARG A 66 -2.07 -43.80 -23.05
N GLY A 67 -1.35 -42.89 -22.37
CA GLY A 67 -0.62 -43.24 -21.15
C GLY A 67 -1.55 -43.65 -20.01
N ALA A 68 -2.64 -42.91 -19.82
CA ALA A 68 -3.66 -43.18 -18.80
C ALA A 68 -4.38 -44.53 -19.04
N GLU A 69 -4.67 -44.87 -20.29
CA GLU A 69 -5.24 -46.18 -20.69
C GLU A 69 -4.30 -47.35 -20.39
N GLN A 70 -2.97 -47.13 -20.42
CA GLN A 70 -1.97 -48.09 -19.97
C GLN A 70 -1.66 -48.03 -18.46
N GLY A 71 -2.39 -47.21 -17.70
CA GLY A 71 -2.28 -47.14 -16.23
C GLY A 71 -1.18 -46.22 -15.69
N VAL A 72 -0.67 -45.26 -16.48
CA VAL A 72 0.26 -44.23 -16.00
C VAL A 72 -0.51 -43.22 -15.11
N PRO A 73 -0.21 -43.12 -13.81
CA PRO A 73 -1.01 -42.32 -12.87
C PRO A 73 -0.99 -40.82 -13.17
N GLU A 74 0.17 -40.28 -13.56
CA GLU A 74 0.38 -38.87 -13.91
C GLU A 74 -0.42 -38.51 -15.16
N SER A 75 -0.41 -39.37 -16.18
CA SER A 75 -1.23 -39.18 -17.38
C SER A 75 -2.73 -39.27 -17.09
N ALA A 76 -3.16 -40.16 -16.20
CA ALA A 76 -4.55 -40.22 -15.77
C ALA A 76 -4.99 -38.95 -15.03
N PHE A 77 -4.10 -38.34 -14.24
CA PHE A 77 -4.36 -37.03 -13.62
C PHE A 77 -4.54 -35.92 -14.66
N GLU A 78 -3.65 -35.83 -15.65
CA GLU A 78 -3.75 -34.81 -16.72
C GLU A 78 -5.02 -34.96 -17.56
N VAL A 79 -5.43 -36.20 -17.89
CA VAL A 79 -6.72 -36.43 -18.57
C VAL A 79 -7.88 -35.99 -17.67
N GLY A 80 -7.86 -36.34 -16.38
CA GLY A 80 -8.89 -35.92 -15.43
C GLY A 80 -9.06 -34.39 -15.37
N TYR A 81 -7.95 -33.66 -15.38
CA TYR A 81 -7.95 -32.19 -15.41
C TYR A 81 -8.51 -31.62 -16.73
N VAL A 82 -8.16 -32.24 -17.87
CA VAL A 82 -8.71 -31.85 -19.17
C VAL A 82 -10.22 -32.06 -19.26
N GLU A 83 -10.75 -33.17 -18.75
CA GLU A 83 -12.20 -33.41 -18.76
C GLU A 83 -12.94 -32.55 -17.72
N GLU A 84 -12.32 -32.24 -16.57
CA GLU A 84 -12.85 -31.29 -15.59
C GLU A 84 -12.98 -29.86 -16.18
N THR A 85 -11.96 -29.38 -16.89
CA THR A 85 -12.00 -28.06 -17.57
C THR A 85 -13.00 -28.00 -18.72
N ARG A 86 -13.41 -29.15 -19.27
CA ARG A 86 -14.53 -29.26 -20.24
C ARG A 86 -15.91 -29.35 -19.57
N GLY A 87 -15.96 -29.52 -18.25
CA GLY A 87 -17.18 -29.68 -17.47
C GLY A 87 -17.71 -31.12 -17.38
N ASP A 88 -16.99 -32.12 -17.89
CA ASP A 88 -17.37 -33.53 -17.69
C ASP A 88 -16.82 -34.06 -16.36
N SER A 89 -17.51 -33.69 -15.28
CA SER A 89 -17.18 -34.12 -13.92
C SER A 89 -17.22 -35.65 -13.74
N LYS A 90 -17.91 -36.41 -14.60
CA LYS A 90 -17.96 -37.88 -14.47
C LYS A 90 -16.72 -38.53 -15.05
N GLU A 91 -16.33 -38.09 -16.24
CA GLU A 91 -15.10 -38.56 -16.88
C GLU A 91 -13.88 -38.11 -16.08
N ALA A 92 -13.89 -36.88 -15.54
CA ALA A 92 -12.87 -36.40 -14.60
C ALA A 92 -12.76 -37.28 -13.34
N GLU A 93 -13.89 -37.63 -12.70
CA GLU A 93 -13.89 -38.53 -11.52
C GLU A 93 -13.30 -39.91 -11.85
N HIS A 94 -13.61 -40.45 -13.03
CA HIS A 94 -13.10 -41.74 -13.51
C HIS A 94 -11.57 -41.72 -13.70
N TRP A 95 -11.03 -40.67 -14.32
CA TRP A 95 -9.58 -40.55 -14.52
C TRP A 95 -8.81 -40.20 -13.25
N TYR A 96 -9.34 -39.30 -12.40
CA TYR A 96 -8.74 -39.03 -11.09
C TYR A 96 -8.78 -40.26 -10.16
N ARG A 97 -9.80 -41.12 -10.26
CA ARG A 97 -9.81 -42.42 -9.57
C ARG A 97 -8.68 -43.33 -10.03
N ARG A 98 -8.42 -43.45 -11.34
CA ARG A 98 -7.27 -44.21 -11.86
C ARG A 98 -5.93 -43.63 -11.40
N ALA A 99 -5.79 -42.31 -11.39
CA ALA A 99 -4.59 -41.65 -10.87
C ALA A 99 -4.38 -41.95 -9.37
N ALA A 100 -5.43 -41.87 -8.56
CA ALA A 100 -5.40 -42.19 -7.13
C ALA A 100 -5.10 -43.68 -6.86
N GLU A 101 -5.73 -44.60 -7.59
CA GLU A 101 -5.41 -46.05 -7.54
C GLU A 101 -3.95 -46.33 -7.88
N GLY A 102 -3.37 -45.55 -8.80
CA GLY A 102 -1.96 -45.54 -9.15
C GLY A 102 -1.01 -44.86 -8.14
N GLY A 103 -1.54 -44.27 -7.07
CA GLY A 103 -0.74 -43.61 -6.02
C GLY A 103 -0.47 -42.11 -6.23
N HIS A 104 -1.09 -41.46 -7.22
CA HIS A 104 -0.85 -40.04 -7.51
C HIS A 104 -1.54 -39.11 -6.50
N ALA A 105 -0.77 -38.29 -5.76
CA ALA A 105 -1.30 -37.44 -4.69
C ALA A 105 -2.31 -36.38 -5.20
N GLY A 106 -2.01 -35.72 -6.32
CA GLY A 106 -2.95 -34.82 -7.00
C GLY A 106 -4.22 -35.51 -7.49
N GLY A 107 -4.13 -36.81 -7.83
CA GLY A 107 -5.27 -37.64 -8.20
C GLY A 107 -6.20 -37.87 -7.01
N TYR A 108 -5.63 -38.24 -5.86
CA TYR A 108 -6.35 -38.30 -4.59
C TYR A 108 -6.97 -36.94 -4.20
N LEU A 109 -6.24 -35.83 -4.34
CA LEU A 109 -6.74 -34.49 -3.99
C LEU A 109 -7.98 -34.12 -4.82
N ASN A 110 -7.90 -34.22 -6.15
CA ASN A 110 -8.98 -33.79 -7.03
C ASN A 110 -10.18 -34.76 -6.99
N LEU A 111 -9.92 -36.07 -6.88
CA LEU A 111 -10.98 -37.04 -6.57
C LEU A 111 -11.69 -36.67 -5.26
N GLY A 112 -10.94 -36.39 -4.18
CA GLY A 112 -11.50 -35.96 -2.91
C GLY A 112 -12.39 -34.72 -3.01
N ALA A 113 -12.03 -33.76 -3.87
CA ALA A 113 -12.85 -32.57 -4.13
C ALA A 113 -14.19 -32.91 -4.79
N ILE A 114 -14.20 -33.75 -5.83
CA ILE A 114 -15.44 -34.22 -6.48
C ILE A 114 -16.30 -35.02 -5.49
N LEU A 115 -15.69 -35.95 -4.75
CA LEU A 115 -16.35 -36.76 -3.73
C LEU A 115 -17.00 -35.90 -2.63
N ARG A 116 -16.32 -34.83 -2.18
CA ARG A 116 -16.87 -33.86 -1.23
C ARG A 116 -18.04 -33.08 -1.83
N GLY A 117 -17.92 -32.63 -3.08
CA GLY A 117 -18.96 -31.90 -3.81
C GLY A 117 -20.28 -32.68 -3.96
N ARG A 118 -20.20 -34.02 -4.10
CA ARG A 118 -21.38 -34.91 -4.13
C ARG A 118 -21.85 -35.40 -2.76
N GLY A 119 -21.20 -34.99 -1.66
CA GLY A 119 -21.55 -35.39 -0.29
C GLY A 119 -21.01 -36.76 0.17
N SER A 120 -20.12 -37.41 -0.59
CA SER A 120 -19.43 -38.65 -0.18
C SER A 120 -18.26 -38.34 0.77
N LEU A 121 -18.58 -37.79 1.95
CA LEU A 121 -17.59 -37.21 2.86
C LEU A 121 -16.55 -38.22 3.38
N ASP A 122 -16.93 -39.47 3.65
CA ASP A 122 -15.99 -40.49 4.13
C ASP A 122 -14.97 -40.90 3.07
N GLU A 123 -15.41 -41.10 1.82
CA GLU A 123 -14.51 -41.36 0.68
C GLU A 123 -13.61 -40.14 0.43
N ALA A 124 -14.19 -38.94 0.42
CA ALA A 124 -13.44 -37.69 0.23
C ALA A 124 -12.34 -37.52 1.28
N LYS A 125 -12.68 -37.77 2.55
CA LYS A 125 -11.76 -37.74 3.68
C LYS A 125 -10.65 -38.77 3.55
N HIS A 126 -10.97 -40.00 3.13
CA HIS A 126 -9.95 -41.00 2.82
C HIS A 126 -8.99 -40.51 1.73
N CYS A 127 -9.52 -39.95 0.63
CA CYS A 127 -8.70 -39.42 -0.45
C CYS A 127 -7.79 -38.27 0.01
N PHE A 128 -8.31 -37.29 0.76
CA PHE A 128 -7.47 -36.20 1.28
C PHE A 128 -6.43 -36.67 2.29
N LEU A 129 -6.72 -37.68 3.12
CA LEU A 129 -5.72 -38.31 4.00
C LEU A 129 -4.59 -38.95 3.19
N ARG A 130 -4.92 -39.69 2.12
CA ARG A 130 -3.90 -40.30 1.24
C ARG A 130 -3.06 -39.25 0.50
N ALA A 131 -3.66 -38.17 0.00
CA ALA A 131 -2.92 -37.04 -0.59
C ALA A 131 -1.96 -36.39 0.42
N TRP A 132 -2.40 -36.19 1.67
CA TRP A 132 -1.58 -35.67 2.75
C TRP A 132 -0.42 -36.61 3.12
N GLU A 133 -0.68 -37.92 3.23
CA GLU A 133 0.34 -38.93 3.56
C GLU A 133 1.43 -39.07 2.49
N LEU A 134 1.13 -38.73 1.24
CA LEU A 134 2.07 -38.80 0.12
C LEU A 134 2.97 -37.55 0.03
N GLU A 135 2.40 -36.34 0.12
CA GLU A 135 3.11 -35.09 -0.20
C GLU A 135 2.98 -33.99 0.85
N SER A 136 2.21 -34.20 1.93
CA SER A 136 1.88 -33.17 2.92
C SER A 136 1.26 -31.91 2.31
N ASP A 137 0.39 -32.05 1.29
CA ASP A 137 -0.22 -30.90 0.61
C ASP A 137 -1.15 -30.10 1.56
N ALA A 138 -0.86 -28.81 1.70
CA ALA A 138 -1.63 -27.86 2.50
C ALA A 138 -3.10 -27.72 2.02
N LYS A 139 -3.42 -28.04 0.76
CA LYS A 139 -4.79 -28.13 0.23
C LYS A 139 -5.51 -29.38 0.74
N ALA A 140 -4.80 -30.51 0.85
CA ALA A 140 -5.37 -31.75 1.39
C ALA A 140 -5.72 -31.57 2.88
N ALA A 141 -4.79 -31.03 3.67
CA ALA A 141 -5.05 -30.68 5.07
C ALA A 141 -6.16 -29.64 5.23
N SER A 142 -6.21 -28.59 4.38
CA SER A 142 -7.30 -27.59 4.43
C SER A 142 -8.68 -28.19 4.11
N ASN A 143 -8.75 -29.09 3.12
CA ASN A 143 -9.99 -29.81 2.80
C ASN A 143 -10.42 -30.79 3.90
N LEU A 144 -9.47 -31.45 4.59
CA LEU A 144 -9.77 -32.25 5.78
C LEU A 144 -10.33 -31.37 6.90
N GLY A 145 -9.70 -30.22 7.17
CA GLY A 145 -10.22 -29.22 8.10
C GLY A 145 -11.67 -28.85 7.79
N ALA A 146 -11.97 -28.56 6.52
CA ALA A 146 -13.31 -28.20 6.07
C ALA A 146 -14.35 -29.34 6.12
N ILE A 147 -13.95 -30.61 6.04
CA ILE A 147 -14.85 -31.75 6.28
C ILE A 147 -15.13 -31.92 7.78
N TYR A 148 -14.11 -31.78 8.62
CA TYR A 148 -14.25 -31.92 10.07
C TYR A 148 -14.99 -30.74 10.72
N ASP A 149 -14.89 -29.54 10.15
CA ASP A 149 -15.57 -28.31 10.58
C ASP A 149 -17.11 -28.39 10.41
N ASP A 150 -17.58 -28.85 9.25
CA ASP A 150 -19.00 -28.87 8.85
C ASP A 150 -19.73 -27.53 9.09
N GLY A 151 -18.99 -26.42 8.92
CA GLY A 151 -19.50 -25.08 9.19
C GLY A 151 -19.84 -24.85 10.66
N GLY A 152 -18.92 -25.18 11.57
CA GLY A 152 -19.06 -25.01 13.01
C GLY A 152 -19.83 -26.12 13.73
N LYS A 153 -20.12 -27.25 13.08
CA LYS A 153 -21.01 -28.32 13.62
C LYS A 153 -20.36 -29.68 13.80
N GLY A 154 -19.20 -29.90 13.19
CA GLY A 154 -18.50 -31.18 13.22
C GLY A 154 -17.53 -31.32 14.40
N ASP A 155 -16.47 -32.11 14.20
CA ASP A 155 -15.39 -32.25 15.17
C ASP A 155 -14.43 -31.06 15.06
N LEU A 156 -14.72 -30.03 15.85
CA LEU A 156 -13.91 -28.82 15.93
C LEU A 156 -12.51 -29.07 16.54
N VAL A 157 -12.20 -30.25 17.11
CA VAL A 157 -10.81 -30.57 17.53
C VAL A 157 -10.02 -30.97 16.30
N ALA A 158 -10.52 -31.95 15.55
CA ALA A 158 -9.89 -32.40 14.31
C ALA A 158 -9.85 -31.29 13.25
N ALA A 159 -10.88 -30.45 13.14
CA ALA A 159 -10.88 -29.30 12.25
C ALA A 159 -9.74 -28.32 12.58
N ALA A 160 -9.53 -28.01 13.87
CA ALA A 160 -8.47 -27.13 14.32
C ALA A 160 -7.07 -27.72 14.04
N GLU A 161 -6.88 -29.03 14.26
CA GLU A 161 -5.62 -29.70 13.91
C GLU A 161 -5.31 -29.64 12.40
N TRP A 162 -6.30 -29.95 11.56
CA TRP A 162 -6.10 -30.03 10.11
C TRP A 162 -5.92 -28.66 9.46
N TYR A 163 -6.71 -27.65 9.86
CA TYR A 163 -6.47 -26.28 9.43
C TYR A 163 -5.14 -25.73 10.00
N GLY A 164 -4.74 -26.13 11.21
CA GLY A 164 -3.43 -25.80 11.78
C GLY A 164 -2.27 -26.30 10.92
N ARG A 165 -2.26 -27.60 10.59
CA ARG A 165 -1.25 -28.21 9.69
C ARG A 165 -1.18 -27.52 8.32
N ALA A 166 -2.32 -27.14 7.75
CA ALA A 166 -2.36 -26.39 6.50
C ALA A 166 -1.83 -24.95 6.64
N ALA A 167 -2.14 -24.26 7.75
CA ALA A 167 -1.62 -22.93 8.07
C ALA A 167 -0.10 -22.95 8.35
N ASP A 168 0.43 -24.03 8.92
CA ASP A 168 1.87 -24.27 9.10
C ASP A 168 2.63 -24.37 7.77
N LEU A 169 1.94 -24.80 6.72
CA LEU A 169 2.45 -24.85 5.34
C LEU A 169 2.08 -23.60 4.52
N GLY A 170 1.67 -22.51 5.17
CA GLY A 170 1.41 -21.23 4.52
C GLY A 170 0.02 -21.09 3.87
N ASN A 171 -0.93 -21.98 4.13
CA ASN A 171 -2.29 -21.85 3.60
C ASN A 171 -3.09 -20.77 4.35
N ALA A 172 -3.13 -19.57 3.76
CA ALA A 172 -3.82 -18.39 4.27
C ALA A 172 -5.33 -18.61 4.54
N ILE A 173 -6.00 -19.42 3.71
CA ILE A 173 -7.43 -19.75 3.85
C ILE A 173 -7.63 -20.69 5.04
N ALA A 174 -6.75 -21.67 5.23
CA ALA A 174 -6.81 -22.55 6.39
C ALA A 174 -6.57 -21.79 7.70
N ALA A 175 -5.59 -20.89 7.74
CA ALA A 175 -5.37 -20.00 8.89
C ALA A 175 -6.61 -19.13 9.17
N TYR A 176 -7.30 -18.65 8.13
CA TYR A 176 -8.52 -17.87 8.27
C TYR A 176 -9.68 -18.68 8.84
N ASN A 177 -9.90 -19.91 8.34
CA ASN A 177 -10.95 -20.79 8.83
C ASN A 177 -10.66 -21.31 10.25
N LEU A 178 -9.40 -21.56 10.58
CA LEU A 178 -8.95 -21.94 11.93
C LEU A 178 -9.41 -20.93 12.99
N GLY A 179 -9.39 -19.63 12.67
CA GLY A 179 -9.86 -18.61 13.59
C GLY A 179 -11.38 -18.66 13.83
N PHE A 180 -12.18 -19.08 12.84
CA PHE A 180 -13.61 -19.36 13.06
C PHE A 180 -13.81 -20.62 13.91
N VAL A 181 -13.04 -21.69 13.65
CA VAL A 181 -13.08 -22.91 14.48
C VAL A 181 -12.77 -22.57 15.94
N TRP A 182 -11.76 -21.74 16.24
CA TRP A 182 -11.47 -21.33 17.62
C TRP A 182 -12.56 -20.45 18.22
N ARG A 183 -13.14 -19.51 17.45
CA ARG A 183 -14.28 -18.70 17.91
C ARG A 183 -15.48 -19.57 18.27
N ASP A 184 -15.80 -20.57 17.46
CA ASP A 184 -16.95 -21.46 17.64
C ASP A 184 -16.69 -22.49 18.76
N ARG A 185 -15.42 -22.65 19.18
CA ARG A 185 -14.98 -23.31 20.42
C ARG A 185 -14.88 -22.36 21.62
N GLU A 186 -15.40 -21.14 21.52
CA GLU A 186 -15.39 -20.10 22.55
C GLU A 186 -13.97 -19.65 23.01
N ASP A 187 -12.96 -19.77 22.13
CA ASP A 187 -11.57 -19.34 22.36
C ASP A 187 -11.22 -18.12 21.48
N PRO A 188 -11.53 -16.88 21.94
CA PRO A 188 -11.30 -15.67 21.16
C PRO A 188 -9.81 -15.31 21.04
N GLU A 189 -8.96 -15.77 21.94
CA GLU A 189 -7.51 -15.52 21.88
C GLU A 189 -6.88 -16.30 20.73
N LYS A 190 -7.13 -17.62 20.64
CA LYS A 190 -6.68 -18.43 19.50
C LYS A 190 -7.37 -18.06 18.20
N SER A 191 -8.61 -17.54 18.26
CA SER A 191 -9.30 -16.98 17.11
C SER A 191 -8.54 -15.80 16.50
N ILE A 192 -8.11 -14.85 17.35
CA ILE A 192 -7.26 -13.72 16.94
C ILE A 192 -5.89 -14.22 16.47
N GLU A 193 -5.24 -15.15 17.17
CA GLU A 193 -3.93 -15.71 16.77
C GLU A 193 -3.96 -16.32 15.36
N ALA A 194 -4.94 -17.18 15.08
CA ALA A 194 -5.11 -17.81 13.77
C ALA A 194 -5.39 -16.78 12.67
N TRP A 195 -6.20 -15.75 12.92
CA TRP A 195 -6.41 -14.67 11.96
C TRP A 195 -5.20 -13.73 11.82
N ARG A 196 -4.39 -13.52 12.86
CA ARG A 196 -3.13 -12.76 12.75
C ARG A 196 -2.20 -13.45 11.77
N ARG A 197 -2.04 -14.77 11.91
CA ARG A 197 -1.31 -15.61 10.96
C ARG A 197 -1.90 -15.57 9.55
N ALA A 198 -3.23 -15.59 9.43
CA ALA A 198 -3.88 -15.45 8.13
C ALA A 198 -3.61 -14.08 7.48
N ALA A 199 -3.55 -12.99 8.26
CA ALA A 199 -3.22 -11.66 7.76
C ALA A 199 -1.73 -11.54 7.37
N GLU A 200 -0.82 -12.18 8.09
CA GLU A 200 0.61 -12.31 7.71
C GLU A 200 0.78 -13.08 6.40
N LEU A 201 -0.07 -14.08 6.15
CA LEU A 201 -0.21 -14.78 4.87
C LEU A 201 -1.09 -14.01 3.85
N GLN A 202 -1.28 -12.71 4.04
CA GLN A 202 -2.02 -11.79 3.15
C GLN A 202 -3.49 -12.15 2.88
N HIS A 203 -4.15 -12.92 3.77
CA HIS A 203 -5.56 -13.25 3.59
C HIS A 203 -6.45 -12.00 3.72
N PRO A 204 -7.19 -11.61 2.65
CA PRO A 204 -7.81 -10.28 2.56
C PRO A 204 -8.82 -10.00 3.67
N ASN A 205 -9.53 -11.00 4.18
CA ASN A 205 -10.59 -10.82 5.17
C ASN A 205 -10.15 -11.06 6.63
N ALA A 206 -8.88 -11.40 6.89
CA ALA A 206 -8.43 -11.80 8.22
C ALA A 206 -8.45 -10.65 9.23
N ALA A 207 -7.89 -9.50 8.85
CA ALA A 207 -7.86 -8.30 9.68
C ALA A 207 -9.27 -7.77 10.04
N ASN A 208 -10.26 -7.92 9.15
CA ASN A 208 -11.67 -7.63 9.44
C ASN A 208 -12.24 -8.54 10.54
N ALA A 209 -11.86 -9.82 10.56
CA ALA A 209 -12.32 -10.77 11.56
C ALA A 209 -11.72 -10.45 12.94
N ILE A 210 -10.42 -10.15 13.00
CA ILE A 210 -9.74 -9.65 14.21
C ILE A 210 -10.45 -8.39 14.74
N ALA A 211 -10.64 -7.39 13.87
CA ALA A 211 -11.29 -6.14 14.23
C ALA A 211 -12.71 -6.33 14.77
N ASN A 212 -13.49 -7.27 14.24
CA ASN A 212 -14.84 -7.56 14.75
C ASN A 212 -14.81 -8.05 16.22
N VAL A 213 -13.88 -8.93 16.58
CA VAL A 213 -13.75 -9.42 17.98
C VAL A 213 -13.21 -8.32 18.89
N LEU A 214 -12.22 -7.55 18.45
CA LEU A 214 -11.69 -6.42 19.21
C LEU A 214 -12.76 -5.36 19.47
N LEU A 215 -13.63 -5.06 18.49
CA LEU A 215 -14.77 -4.16 18.66
C LEU A 215 -15.81 -4.71 19.66
N SER A 216 -16.09 -6.02 19.66
CA SER A 216 -17.00 -6.61 20.66
C SER A 216 -16.41 -6.58 22.07
N GLN A 217 -15.08 -6.58 22.18
CA GLN A 217 -14.32 -6.39 23.43
C GLN A 217 -14.09 -4.90 23.78
N GLN A 218 -14.68 -3.96 23.02
CA GLN A 218 -14.50 -2.50 23.15
C GLN A 218 -13.05 -1.99 22.92
N ASN A 219 -12.15 -2.83 22.40
CA ASN A 219 -10.79 -2.45 22.00
C ASN A 219 -10.80 -1.80 20.60
N VAL A 220 -11.43 -0.62 20.52
CA VAL A 220 -11.61 0.13 19.26
C VAL A 220 -10.27 0.54 18.64
N ASN A 221 -9.27 0.89 19.46
CA ASN A 221 -7.97 1.35 18.97
C ASN A 221 -7.20 0.25 18.24
N GLU A 222 -7.10 -0.95 18.80
CA GLU A 222 -6.43 -2.06 18.10
C GLU A 222 -7.25 -2.53 16.88
N ALA A 223 -8.60 -2.50 16.97
CA ALA A 223 -9.46 -2.79 15.82
C ALA A 223 -9.18 -1.82 14.65
N VAL A 224 -9.06 -0.51 14.93
CA VAL A 224 -8.69 0.50 13.94
C VAL A 224 -7.33 0.21 13.31
N THR A 225 -6.33 -0.19 14.09
CA THR A 225 -5.00 -0.57 13.57
C THR A 225 -5.10 -1.74 12.58
N TRP A 226 -5.85 -2.81 12.93
CA TRP A 226 -6.05 -3.94 12.02
C TRP A 226 -6.82 -3.56 10.76
N LEU A 227 -7.88 -2.75 10.87
CA LEU A 227 -8.64 -2.29 9.72
C LEU A 227 -7.78 -1.42 8.79
N ARG A 228 -7.00 -0.47 9.32
CA ARG A 228 -6.06 0.35 8.52
C ARG A 228 -5.10 -0.53 7.74
N ARG A 229 -4.47 -1.49 8.44
CA ARG A 229 -3.56 -2.46 7.83
C ARG A 229 -4.23 -3.24 6.70
N ALA A 230 -5.48 -3.69 6.87
CA ALA A 230 -6.25 -4.39 5.84
C ALA A 230 -6.49 -3.55 4.57
N VAL A 231 -6.77 -2.26 4.73
CA VAL A 231 -6.97 -1.32 3.62
C VAL A 231 -5.65 -1.04 2.91
N LEU A 232 -4.57 -0.84 3.67
CA LEU A 232 -3.28 -0.40 3.15
C LEU A 232 -2.46 -1.52 2.50
N GLU A 233 -2.47 -2.73 3.08
CA GLU A 233 -1.71 -3.88 2.57
C GLU A 233 -2.45 -4.67 1.49
N VAL A 234 -3.78 -4.76 1.58
CA VAL A 234 -4.60 -5.67 0.72
C VAL A 234 -5.79 -4.97 0.05
N GLY A 235 -5.92 -3.64 0.17
CA GLY A 235 -6.98 -2.89 -0.48
C GLY A 235 -8.40 -3.23 0.00
N ASN A 236 -8.56 -3.72 1.24
CA ASN A 236 -9.85 -4.25 1.68
C ASN A 236 -10.94 -3.15 1.83
N GLU A 237 -11.86 -3.10 0.88
CA GLU A 237 -12.99 -2.16 0.86
C GLU A 237 -13.86 -2.23 2.13
N LYS A 238 -14.18 -3.43 2.61
CA LYS A 238 -15.02 -3.62 3.81
C LYS A 238 -14.35 -3.05 5.06
N ALA A 239 -13.01 -3.08 5.12
CA ALA A 239 -12.25 -2.46 6.20
C ALA A 239 -12.30 -0.93 6.12
N ALA A 240 -12.25 -0.35 4.91
CA ALA A 240 -12.35 1.09 4.68
C ALA A 240 -13.74 1.62 5.09
N HIS A 241 -14.81 0.96 4.66
CA HIS A 241 -16.17 1.29 5.11
C HIS A 241 -16.33 1.15 6.63
N LYS A 242 -15.74 0.11 7.24
CA LYS A 242 -15.83 -0.06 8.70
C LYS A 242 -15.04 0.99 9.49
N LEU A 243 -13.90 1.45 8.98
CA LEU A 243 -13.21 2.64 9.50
C LEU A 243 -14.09 3.87 9.39
N SER A 244 -14.75 4.07 8.24
CA SER A 244 -15.71 5.16 8.05
C SER A 244 -16.80 5.17 9.12
N ASP A 245 -17.44 4.02 9.37
CA ASP A 245 -18.46 3.86 10.41
C ASP A 245 -17.93 4.19 11.82
N ILE A 246 -16.75 3.67 12.19
CA ILE A 246 -16.13 3.92 13.50
C ILE A 246 -15.85 5.42 13.69
N TYR A 247 -15.36 6.09 12.67
CA TYR A 247 -15.08 7.52 12.73
C TYR A 247 -16.37 8.38 12.72
N ALA A 248 -17.37 8.00 11.93
CA ALA A 248 -18.67 8.69 11.92
C ALA A 248 -19.33 8.63 13.31
N ASN A 249 -19.33 7.45 13.93
CA ASN A 249 -19.92 7.23 15.26
C ASN A 249 -19.14 7.91 16.41
N SER A 250 -17.88 8.29 16.19
CA SER A 250 -17.07 9.06 17.15
C SER A 250 -17.05 10.57 16.86
N GLY A 251 -17.89 11.07 15.94
CA GLY A 251 -17.94 12.48 15.54
C GLY A 251 -16.76 12.92 14.66
N ARG A 252 -15.86 12.00 14.30
CA ARG A 252 -14.69 12.20 13.44
C ARG A 252 -15.11 12.16 11.96
N HIS A 253 -16.02 13.05 11.58
CA HIS A 253 -16.66 13.07 10.26
C HIS A 253 -15.69 13.25 9.08
N ARG A 254 -14.50 13.81 9.34
CA ARG A 254 -13.46 14.00 8.33
C ARG A 254 -12.78 12.69 7.97
N GLU A 255 -12.26 11.99 8.98
CA GLU A 255 -11.72 10.64 8.89
C GLU A 255 -12.74 9.71 8.27
N ALA A 256 -14.00 9.81 8.70
CA ALA A 256 -15.09 9.01 8.13
C ALA A 256 -15.18 9.16 6.61
N ARG A 257 -15.25 10.40 6.13
CA ARG A 257 -15.31 10.70 4.69
C ARG A 257 -14.04 10.27 3.94
N PHE A 258 -12.86 10.42 4.54
CA PHE A 258 -11.61 9.95 3.94
C PHE A 258 -11.64 8.43 3.70
N TRP A 259 -12.01 7.65 4.72
CA TRP A 259 -12.06 6.20 4.60
C TRP A 259 -13.20 5.70 3.72
N ALA A 260 -14.34 6.41 3.66
CA ALA A 260 -15.42 6.12 2.72
C ALA A 260 -15.03 6.30 1.24
N GLU A 261 -14.13 7.23 0.94
CA GLU A 261 -13.71 7.56 -0.43
C GLU A 261 -12.33 6.96 -0.80
N PHE A 262 -11.70 6.20 0.11
CA PHE A 262 -10.27 5.82 0.03
C PHE A 262 -9.87 5.04 -1.23
N LEU A 263 -10.72 4.11 -1.68
CA LEU A 263 -10.45 3.30 -2.87
C LEU A 263 -10.76 4.05 -4.16
N ASP A 264 -11.83 4.86 -4.17
CA ASP A 264 -12.28 5.61 -5.35
C ASP A 264 -11.50 6.90 -5.59
N GLY A 265 -10.64 7.31 -4.65
CA GLY A 265 -9.80 8.51 -4.71
C GLY A 265 -10.20 9.56 -3.66
N PRO A 266 -9.24 10.07 -2.86
CA PRO A 266 -9.52 11.08 -1.83
C PRO A 266 -9.79 12.48 -2.42
N LYS A 267 -10.69 13.24 -1.79
CA LYS A 267 -10.91 14.69 -2.06
C LYS A 267 -9.98 15.62 -1.27
N PHE A 268 -9.32 15.10 -0.24
CA PHE A 268 -8.43 15.77 0.71
C PHE A 268 -7.59 14.70 1.42
N TYR A 269 -6.51 15.10 2.09
CA TYR A 269 -5.56 14.18 2.72
C TYR A 269 -6.11 13.42 3.93
N SER A 270 -5.43 12.33 4.30
CA SER A 270 -5.62 11.67 5.60
C SER A 270 -5.30 12.66 6.73
N PRO A 271 -6.07 12.68 7.83
CA PRO A 271 -5.76 13.57 8.96
C PRO A 271 -4.39 13.31 9.61
N GLU A 272 -3.83 12.11 9.47
CA GLU A 272 -2.45 11.79 9.85
C GLU A 272 -1.44 12.49 8.92
N PHE A 273 -1.67 12.45 7.61
CA PHE A 273 -0.86 13.21 6.66
C PHE A 273 -0.96 14.72 6.94
N GLU A 274 -2.15 15.26 7.21
CA GLU A 274 -2.31 16.68 7.51
C GLU A 274 -1.61 17.10 8.80
N ALA A 275 -1.74 16.31 9.87
CA ALA A 275 -1.05 16.59 11.12
C ALA A 275 0.47 16.59 10.94
N PHE A 276 1.02 15.68 10.13
CA PHE A 276 2.45 15.71 9.78
C PHE A 276 2.80 16.92 8.89
N ALA A 277 2.15 17.03 7.73
CA ALA A 277 2.54 17.93 6.67
C ALA A 277 2.30 19.41 7.00
N SER A 278 1.27 19.72 7.79
CA SER A 278 1.03 21.09 8.27
C SER A 278 2.09 21.54 9.28
N GLU A 279 2.60 20.65 10.13
CA GLU A 279 3.66 20.97 11.10
C GLU A 279 4.98 21.36 10.40
N VAL A 280 5.30 20.72 9.26
CA VAL A 280 6.49 21.05 8.45
C VAL A 280 6.22 22.06 7.32
N ALA A 281 4.98 22.55 7.14
CA ALA A 281 4.57 23.28 5.94
C ALA A 281 5.31 24.60 5.74
N ALA A 282 5.27 25.50 6.73
CA ALA A 282 5.90 26.82 6.58
C ALA A 282 7.44 26.72 6.50
N ALA A 283 8.04 25.74 7.19
CA ALA A 283 9.48 25.50 7.14
C ALA A 283 9.93 24.92 5.80
N SER A 284 9.17 23.97 5.23
CA SER A 284 9.46 23.41 3.91
C SER A 284 9.25 24.42 2.78
N ILE A 285 8.23 25.29 2.85
CA ILE A 285 8.08 26.44 1.93
C ILE A 285 9.29 27.37 2.05
N HIS A 286 9.72 27.71 3.27
CA HIS A 286 10.87 28.60 3.48
C HIS A 286 12.17 28.03 2.90
N GLN A 287 12.44 26.74 3.15
CA GLN A 287 13.61 26.07 2.62
C GLN A 287 13.55 25.91 1.08
N GLN A 288 12.37 25.68 0.52
CA GLN A 288 12.16 25.62 -0.93
C GLN A 288 12.33 27.00 -1.60
N ASP A 289 11.87 28.08 -0.98
CA ASP A 289 12.07 29.45 -1.47
C ASP A 289 13.58 29.76 -1.55
N VAL A 290 14.35 29.47 -0.48
CA VAL A 290 15.81 29.63 -0.46
C VAL A 290 16.52 28.81 -1.53
N PHE A 291 16.05 27.59 -1.82
CA PHE A 291 16.58 26.77 -2.90
C PHE A 291 16.26 27.36 -4.29
N ASN A 292 15.02 27.81 -4.51
CA ASN A 292 14.59 28.44 -5.76
C ASN A 292 15.37 29.75 -6.02
N ASP A 293 15.64 30.54 -4.98
CA ASP A 293 16.45 31.78 -5.07
C ASP A 293 17.95 31.49 -5.32
N THR A 294 18.42 30.28 -5.00
CA THR A 294 19.83 29.89 -5.17
C THR A 294 20.15 29.28 -6.54
N PHE A 295 19.18 28.62 -7.18
CA PHE A 295 19.40 27.83 -8.41
C PHE A 295 18.34 28.08 -9.48
N GLU A 296 18.79 28.43 -10.69
CA GLU A 296 17.93 28.38 -11.89
C GLU A 296 17.66 26.92 -12.28
N GLN A 297 16.37 26.54 -12.28
CA GLN A 297 15.93 25.18 -12.60
C GLN A 297 15.47 25.01 -14.06
N ASN A 298 15.98 25.88 -14.95
CA ASN A 298 15.64 25.90 -16.39
C ASN A 298 16.09 24.63 -17.13
N TYR A 299 17.19 24.02 -16.68
CA TYR A 299 17.72 22.76 -17.19
C TYR A 299 18.30 21.96 -16.02
N VAL A 300 17.99 20.67 -15.98
CA VAL A 300 18.26 19.79 -14.84
C VAL A 300 18.84 18.49 -15.37
N GLU A 301 20.15 18.28 -15.19
CA GLU A 301 20.76 16.97 -15.42
C GLU A 301 20.74 16.17 -14.12
N TRP A 302 20.67 14.85 -14.21
CA TRP A 302 20.66 13.99 -13.03
C TRP A 302 21.22 12.61 -13.37
N ASP A 303 21.84 11.98 -12.37
CA ASP A 303 22.40 10.64 -12.45
C ASP A 303 21.94 9.85 -11.21
N PRO A 304 21.02 8.87 -11.39
CA PRO A 304 20.47 8.13 -10.27
C PRO A 304 21.45 7.09 -9.70
N ALA A 305 22.42 6.64 -10.50
CA ALA A 305 23.45 5.70 -10.09
C ALA A 305 24.54 6.37 -9.24
N LYS A 306 24.77 7.68 -9.43
CA LYS A 306 25.65 8.50 -8.58
C LYS A 306 24.93 9.27 -7.48
N ALA A 307 23.59 9.29 -7.48
CA ALA A 307 22.77 10.19 -6.66
C ALA A 307 23.20 11.66 -6.77
N THR A 308 23.38 12.16 -8.00
CA THR A 308 23.78 13.55 -8.27
C THR A 308 22.79 14.28 -9.17
N LEU A 309 22.64 15.59 -8.94
CA LEU A 309 21.75 16.51 -9.63
C LEU A 309 22.57 17.73 -10.09
N THR A 310 22.57 18.10 -11.37
CA THR A 310 23.24 19.31 -11.86
C THR A 310 22.21 20.41 -12.08
N LEU A 311 22.36 21.53 -11.37
CA LEU A 311 21.58 22.76 -11.53
C LEU A 311 22.53 23.94 -11.77
N ASP A 312 22.24 24.80 -12.74
CA ASP A 312 23.08 25.96 -13.08
C ASP A 312 24.59 25.59 -13.25
N GLY A 313 24.85 24.45 -13.88
CA GLY A 313 26.22 23.90 -14.07
C GLY A 313 26.91 23.40 -12.78
N ARG A 314 26.24 23.40 -11.62
CA ARG A 314 26.77 22.95 -10.33
C ARG A 314 26.24 21.56 -10.01
N ALA A 315 27.14 20.59 -9.81
CA ALA A 315 26.79 19.24 -9.41
C ALA A 315 26.54 19.15 -7.89
N LEU A 316 25.28 18.95 -7.53
CA LEU A 316 24.79 18.66 -6.18
C LEU A 316 24.72 17.14 -5.95
N ARG A 317 24.84 16.73 -4.70
CA ARG A 317 24.77 15.33 -4.24
C ARG A 317 23.44 15.03 -3.54
N GLY A 318 23.30 13.78 -3.10
CA GLY A 318 22.16 13.32 -2.30
C GLY A 318 20.82 13.47 -3.02
N LEU A 319 20.84 13.28 -4.34
CA LEU A 319 19.61 13.17 -5.12
C LEU A 319 18.76 12.02 -4.58
N THR A 320 17.49 12.29 -4.27
CA THR A 320 16.45 11.26 -4.13
C THR A 320 15.37 11.48 -5.19
N VAL A 321 15.07 10.46 -5.99
CA VAL A 321 13.97 10.49 -6.96
C VAL A 321 12.67 10.12 -6.24
N LEU A 322 11.88 11.11 -5.83
CA LEU A 322 10.67 10.89 -5.03
C LEU A 322 9.61 10.08 -5.79
N GLY A 323 9.24 10.55 -6.98
CA GLY A 323 8.19 9.95 -7.77
C GLY A 323 7.84 10.79 -8.98
N SER A 324 6.69 10.49 -9.58
CA SER A 324 6.18 11.20 -10.74
C SER A 324 4.70 11.52 -10.63
N PHE A 325 4.31 12.70 -11.11
CA PHE A 325 2.92 13.12 -11.25
C PHE A 325 2.52 13.13 -12.72
N SER A 326 1.36 12.55 -13.04
CA SER A 326 0.76 12.53 -14.37
C SER A 326 -0.28 13.63 -14.49
N ASN A 327 -0.08 14.56 -15.43
CA ASN A 327 -1.07 15.61 -15.72
C ASN A 327 -2.30 15.06 -16.46
N LEU A 328 -2.20 13.87 -17.06
CA LEU A 328 -3.28 13.23 -17.83
C LEU A 328 -4.26 12.47 -16.93
N SER A 329 -3.73 11.61 -16.05
CA SER A 329 -4.54 10.84 -15.09
C SER A 329 -4.75 11.58 -13.77
N GLN A 330 -4.03 12.68 -13.53
CA GLN A 330 -4.03 13.43 -12.27
C GLN A 330 -3.63 12.57 -11.06
N THR A 331 -2.73 11.62 -11.30
CA THR A 331 -2.26 10.65 -10.31
C THR A 331 -0.76 10.81 -10.01
N TRP A 332 -0.37 10.39 -8.81
CA TRP A 332 1.02 10.27 -8.39
C TRP A 332 1.43 8.79 -8.36
N LEU A 333 2.68 8.51 -8.75
CA LEU A 333 3.34 7.22 -8.60
C LEU A 333 4.69 7.44 -7.89
N TRP A 334 4.85 6.86 -6.71
CA TRP A 334 6.12 6.81 -5.98
C TRP A 334 7.14 5.93 -6.72
N THR A 335 8.42 6.31 -6.73
CA THR A 335 9.45 5.58 -7.51
C THR A 335 9.63 4.12 -7.05
N TRP A 336 9.39 3.83 -5.76
CA TRP A 336 9.47 2.47 -5.21
C TRP A 336 8.38 1.51 -5.75
N ASP A 337 7.31 2.05 -6.32
CA ASP A 337 6.19 1.29 -6.90
C ASP A 337 6.23 1.32 -8.45
N ASN A 338 7.28 1.91 -9.02
CA ASN A 338 7.47 1.99 -10.46
C ASN A 338 8.42 0.88 -10.94
N PRO A 339 7.93 -0.18 -11.61
CA PRO A 339 8.75 -1.32 -12.03
C PRO A 339 9.78 -0.99 -13.12
N SER A 340 9.76 0.23 -13.67
CA SER A 340 10.76 0.72 -14.61
C SER A 340 12.08 1.13 -13.94
N TRP A 341 12.14 1.15 -12.61
CA TRP A 341 13.32 1.55 -11.83
C TRP A 341 13.99 0.37 -11.14
N GLU A 342 15.31 0.33 -11.22
CA GLU A 342 16.15 -0.58 -10.45
C GLU A 342 16.19 -0.11 -8.97
N GLN A 343 15.78 -0.97 -8.05
CA GLN A 343 15.35 -0.58 -6.69
C GLN A 343 16.51 -0.38 -5.69
N ASP A 344 17.74 -0.74 -6.06
CA ASP A 344 18.95 -0.56 -5.25
C ASP A 344 19.77 0.68 -5.63
N LEU A 345 19.32 1.45 -6.63
CA LEU A 345 19.95 2.70 -7.05
C LEU A 345 20.15 3.66 -5.87
N PRO A 346 21.34 4.28 -5.70
CA PRO A 346 21.61 5.22 -4.63
C PRO A 346 20.58 6.36 -4.52
N ALA A 347 20.04 6.83 -5.65
CA ALA A 347 19.01 7.86 -5.67
C ALA A 347 17.60 7.42 -5.23
N LEU A 348 17.41 6.16 -4.84
CA LEU A 348 16.17 5.67 -4.22
C LEU A 348 16.34 5.46 -2.70
N ALA A 349 17.56 5.58 -2.15
CA ALA A 349 17.84 5.24 -0.75
C ALA A 349 16.98 6.01 0.27
N GLY A 350 16.75 7.31 0.05
CA GLY A 350 15.92 8.15 0.92
C GLY A 350 14.44 7.75 0.97
N LEU A 351 13.93 7.07 -0.06
CA LEU A 351 12.54 6.62 -0.10
C LEU A 351 12.19 5.65 1.03
N ARG A 352 13.17 4.86 1.48
CA ARG A 352 12.99 3.95 2.60
C ARG A 352 12.59 4.71 3.87
N THR A 353 13.26 5.82 4.18
CA THR A 353 12.94 6.66 5.34
C THR A 353 11.52 7.23 5.26
N ILE A 354 11.09 7.67 4.07
CA ILE A 354 9.73 8.19 3.84
C ILE A 354 8.69 7.11 4.10
N ARG A 355 8.91 5.91 3.54
CA ARG A 355 7.99 4.77 3.68
C ARG A 355 7.96 4.22 5.10
N GLU A 356 9.11 4.04 5.75
CA GLU A 356 9.20 3.61 7.16
C GLU A 356 8.51 4.60 8.11
N PHE A 357 8.58 5.91 7.83
CA PHE A 357 7.81 6.92 8.56
C PHE A 357 6.31 6.78 8.29
N GLY A 358 5.90 6.59 7.03
CA GLY A 358 4.52 6.31 6.64
C GLY A 358 3.93 5.09 7.36
N GLU A 359 4.67 4.00 7.41
CA GLU A 359 4.31 2.74 8.10
C GLU A 359 4.21 2.95 9.61
N ARG A 360 5.21 3.60 10.23
CA ARG A 360 5.23 3.89 11.68
C ARG A 360 4.09 4.80 12.15
N HIS A 361 3.73 5.79 11.34
CA HIS A 361 2.70 6.79 11.68
C HIS A 361 1.34 6.50 11.02
N GLN A 362 1.22 5.40 10.28
CA GLN A 362 0.00 4.96 9.57
C GLN A 362 -0.55 6.04 8.61
N ILE A 363 0.34 6.69 7.86
CA ILE A 363 0.05 7.76 6.89
C ILE A 363 -0.10 7.17 5.47
N PRO A 364 -1.33 7.05 4.91
CA PRO A 364 -1.57 6.35 3.66
C PRO A 364 -0.80 6.89 2.44
N GLU A 365 -0.67 8.21 2.35
CA GLU A 365 0.02 8.93 1.26
C GLU A 365 1.51 8.60 1.14
N LEU A 366 2.12 8.13 2.23
CA LEU A 366 3.54 7.76 2.28
C LEU A 366 3.76 6.24 2.19
N MET A 367 2.68 5.46 2.04
CA MET A 367 2.73 3.99 1.89
C MET A 367 2.17 3.51 0.55
N LYS A 368 1.01 4.06 0.13
CA LYS A 368 0.33 3.65 -1.10
C LYS A 368 1.11 4.16 -2.30
N GLY A 369 1.67 3.23 -3.09
CA GLY A 369 2.56 3.56 -4.21
C GLY A 369 1.91 4.44 -5.30
N HIS A 370 0.60 4.22 -5.56
CA HIS A 370 -0.20 5.03 -6.48
C HIS A 370 -1.33 5.79 -5.77
N LEU A 371 -1.41 7.11 -5.99
CA LEU A 371 -2.39 8.01 -5.39
C LEU A 371 -3.17 8.77 -6.48
N ASP A 372 -4.48 8.90 -6.28
CA ASP A 372 -5.35 9.68 -7.15
C ASP A 372 -5.61 11.06 -6.55
N PHE A 373 -5.19 12.11 -7.26
CA PHE A 373 -5.43 13.51 -6.89
C PHE A 373 -6.51 14.17 -7.77
N SER A 374 -7.14 13.45 -8.70
CA SER A 374 -8.11 14.00 -9.68
C SER A 374 -9.32 14.71 -9.03
N ARG A 375 -9.63 14.34 -7.79
CA ARG A 375 -10.73 14.89 -6.98
C ARG A 375 -10.34 16.13 -6.17
N PHE A 376 -9.07 16.52 -6.15
CA PHE A 376 -8.64 17.81 -5.61
C PHE A 376 -8.92 18.92 -6.65
N ASN A 377 -9.29 20.13 -6.19
CA ASN A 377 -9.46 21.28 -7.10
C ASN A 377 -8.18 21.64 -7.88
N HIS A 378 -7.00 21.33 -7.31
CA HIS A 378 -5.70 21.55 -7.94
C HIS A 378 -4.82 20.29 -7.77
N PRO A 379 -5.01 19.25 -8.61
CA PRO A 379 -4.37 17.94 -8.41
C PRO A 379 -2.84 18.00 -8.34
N ALA A 380 -2.21 18.75 -9.27
CA ALA A 380 -0.76 18.97 -9.27
C ALA A 380 -0.27 19.75 -8.04
N GLY A 381 -1.10 20.65 -7.51
CA GLY A 381 -0.81 21.39 -6.28
C GLY A 381 -0.78 20.46 -5.06
N GLY A 382 -1.75 19.54 -4.98
CA GLY A 382 -1.73 18.46 -3.97
C GLY A 382 -0.48 17.59 -4.09
N ALA A 383 -0.17 17.08 -5.28
CA ALA A 383 1.04 16.29 -5.49
C ALA A 383 2.33 17.04 -5.07
N THR A 384 2.43 18.34 -5.34
CA THR A 384 3.53 19.20 -4.88
C THR A 384 3.56 19.35 -3.35
N THR A 385 2.43 19.64 -2.69
CA THR A 385 2.34 19.70 -1.22
C THR A 385 2.80 18.39 -0.58
N MET A 386 2.39 17.26 -1.15
CA MET A 386 2.79 15.94 -0.66
C MET A 386 4.29 15.71 -0.80
N ALA A 387 4.85 16.00 -1.98
CA ALA A 387 6.27 15.82 -2.25
C ALA A 387 7.16 16.71 -1.36
N LEU A 388 6.79 17.98 -1.15
CA LEU A 388 7.54 18.90 -0.30
C LEU A 388 7.55 18.45 1.18
N ALA A 389 6.41 18.01 1.70
CA ALA A 389 6.34 17.47 3.06
C ALA A 389 7.16 16.18 3.19
N ALA A 390 7.03 15.22 2.26
CA ALA A 390 7.81 13.99 2.29
C ALA A 390 9.33 14.24 2.18
N ALA A 391 9.75 15.25 1.42
CA ALA A 391 11.16 15.64 1.28
C ALA A 391 11.80 16.08 2.61
N THR A 392 11.04 16.60 3.58
CA THR A 392 11.60 16.98 4.89
C THR A 392 12.04 15.77 5.72
N LEU A 393 11.44 14.59 5.50
CA LEU A 393 11.78 13.35 6.22
C LEU A 393 13.17 12.84 5.88
N ILE A 394 13.70 13.20 4.70
CA ILE A 394 15.05 12.87 4.23
C ILE A 394 16.01 14.05 4.37
N GLY A 395 15.63 15.13 5.06
CA GLY A 395 16.46 16.32 5.24
C GLY A 395 16.73 17.10 3.95
N ALA A 396 15.92 16.90 2.90
CA ALA A 396 16.12 17.58 1.63
C ALA A 396 15.99 19.09 1.79
N LYS A 397 16.93 19.82 1.17
CA LYS A 397 17.01 21.27 1.17
C LYS A 397 16.40 21.91 -0.06
N GLY A 398 15.99 21.11 -1.05
CA GLY A 398 15.32 21.58 -2.25
C GLY A 398 14.69 20.44 -3.04
N VAL A 399 13.60 20.76 -3.74
CA VAL A 399 12.88 19.86 -4.65
C VAL A 399 12.76 20.51 -6.03
N SER A 400 13.16 19.79 -7.08
CA SER A 400 13.01 20.17 -8.49
C SER A 400 11.91 19.35 -9.19
N PHE A 401 11.12 20.03 -10.02
CA PHE A 401 10.02 19.44 -10.79
C PHE A 401 10.37 19.37 -12.28
N VAL A 402 11.00 18.26 -12.70
CA VAL A 402 11.45 18.06 -14.08
C VAL A 402 10.27 17.65 -14.96
N THR A 403 10.04 18.39 -16.04
CA THR A 403 8.96 18.06 -16.98
C THR A 403 9.34 16.86 -17.84
N VAL A 404 8.44 15.87 -17.93
CA VAL A 404 8.64 14.62 -18.70
C VAL A 404 7.47 14.38 -19.66
N ASN A 405 7.66 13.46 -20.62
CA ASN A 405 6.65 13.04 -21.59
C ASN A 405 5.96 14.23 -22.29
N GLU A 406 6.74 15.16 -22.87
CA GLU A 406 6.23 16.33 -23.61
C GLU A 406 5.29 17.24 -22.78
N GLY A 407 5.48 17.34 -21.46
CA GLY A 407 4.59 18.10 -20.58
C GLY A 407 3.46 17.30 -19.94
N LYS A 408 3.29 16.02 -20.32
CA LYS A 408 2.21 15.15 -19.81
C LYS A 408 2.47 14.64 -18.39
N GLY A 409 3.69 14.79 -17.87
CA GLY A 409 4.00 14.50 -16.46
C GLY A 409 5.16 15.33 -15.90
N ARG A 410 5.40 15.16 -14.60
CA ARG A 410 6.52 15.75 -13.85
C ARG A 410 7.21 14.67 -13.05
N LEU A 411 8.53 14.55 -13.19
CA LEU A 411 9.40 13.78 -12.30
C LEU A 411 9.84 14.71 -11.15
N VAL A 412 9.87 14.20 -9.93
CA VAL A 412 10.16 15.01 -8.74
C VAL A 412 11.44 14.54 -8.06
N LEU A 413 12.40 15.44 -7.99
CA LEU A 413 13.78 15.19 -7.55
C LEU A 413 14.06 16.02 -6.28
N ALA A 414 14.48 15.39 -5.20
CA ALA A 414 14.90 16.06 -3.97
C ALA A 414 16.42 16.02 -3.82
N THR A 415 17.04 17.02 -3.18
CA THR A 415 18.47 17.03 -2.84
C THR A 415 18.70 17.52 -1.41
N ASP A 416 19.60 16.87 -0.66
CA ASP A 416 20.01 17.25 0.69
C ASP A 416 21.37 18.01 0.73
N ASP A 417 21.91 18.38 -0.44
CA ASP A 417 23.32 18.74 -0.57
C ASP A 417 23.77 19.84 0.42
N PRO A 418 24.86 19.64 1.18
CA PRO A 418 25.32 20.59 2.18
C PRO A 418 25.56 22.02 1.67
N SER A 419 25.88 22.19 0.38
CA SER A 419 26.10 23.49 -0.26
C SER A 419 24.82 24.31 -0.51
N VAL A 420 23.64 23.67 -0.51
CA VAL A 420 22.37 24.40 -0.54
C VAL A 420 22.21 25.17 0.79
N PRO A 421 21.97 26.49 0.76
CA PRO A 421 21.79 27.27 1.98
C PRO A 421 20.59 26.78 2.79
N THR A 422 20.75 26.70 4.11
CA THR A 422 19.64 26.41 5.03
C THR A 422 18.88 27.69 5.33
N ALA A 423 17.55 27.64 5.24
CA ALA A 423 16.67 28.75 5.60
C ALA A 423 16.89 29.19 7.07
N ARG A 424 17.01 30.49 7.28
CA ARG A 424 17.21 31.10 8.61
C ARG A 424 15.99 31.93 8.94
N PHE A 425 15.54 31.90 10.19
CA PHE A 425 14.40 32.69 10.64
C PHE A 425 14.58 34.18 10.28
N ASP A 426 13.66 34.71 9.47
CA ASP A 426 13.59 36.11 9.09
C ASP A 426 12.19 36.66 9.36
N ARG A 427 12.14 37.70 10.19
CA ARG A 427 10.91 38.37 10.65
C ARG A 427 10.08 38.98 9.52
N LEU A 428 10.69 39.34 8.40
CA LEU A 428 9.99 39.93 7.25
C LEU A 428 9.22 38.87 6.45
N THR A 429 9.76 37.65 6.34
CA THR A 429 9.15 36.56 5.57
C THR A 429 8.20 35.68 6.39
N VAL A 430 8.37 35.55 7.71
CA VAL A 430 7.48 34.73 8.58
C VAL A 430 5.98 34.95 8.32
N PRO A 431 5.44 36.19 8.23
CA PRO A 431 4.01 36.40 8.03
C PRO A 431 3.50 35.71 6.75
N ARG A 432 4.21 35.90 5.63
CA ARG A 432 3.89 35.27 4.34
C ARG A 432 3.95 33.75 4.45
N LEU A 433 5.02 33.21 5.03
CA LEU A 433 5.25 31.76 5.12
C LEU A 433 4.15 31.06 5.93
N LEU A 434 3.80 31.63 7.10
CA LEU A 434 2.72 31.10 7.95
C LEU A 434 1.36 31.20 7.27
N MET A 435 1.06 32.32 6.60
CA MET A 435 -0.19 32.51 5.88
C MET A 435 -0.32 31.54 4.70
N GLN A 436 0.72 31.41 3.87
CA GLN A 436 0.74 30.51 2.72
C GLN A 436 0.59 29.04 3.14
N ALA A 437 1.23 28.63 4.25
CA ALA A 437 1.04 27.30 4.82
C ALA A 437 -0.37 27.11 5.42
N ALA A 438 -0.93 28.13 6.08
CA ALA A 438 -2.28 28.10 6.63
C ALA A 438 -3.39 28.11 5.58
N GLU A 439 -3.14 28.68 4.38
CA GLU A 439 -4.03 28.58 3.22
C GLU A 439 -4.08 27.14 2.66
N VAL A 440 -2.97 26.40 2.74
CA VAL A 440 -2.94 24.96 2.42
C VAL A 440 -3.58 24.12 3.54
N TRP A 441 -3.46 24.55 4.80
CA TRP A 441 -3.87 23.81 5.99
C TRP A 441 -4.84 24.59 6.91
N PRO A 442 -6.04 24.96 6.42
CA PRO A 442 -6.95 25.89 7.14
C PRO A 442 -7.51 25.35 8.47
N HIS A 443 -7.42 24.04 8.73
CA HIS A 443 -7.85 23.43 10.00
C HIS A 443 -6.70 23.13 10.96
N GLU A 444 -5.44 23.26 10.51
CA GLU A 444 -4.24 22.97 11.31
C GLU A 444 -3.38 24.24 11.50
N GLN A 445 -3.97 25.43 11.40
CA GLN A 445 -3.27 26.73 11.43
C GLN A 445 -2.37 26.90 12.67
N LEU A 446 -2.84 26.46 13.85
CA LEU A 446 -2.04 26.47 15.09
C LEU A 446 -0.84 25.51 14.99
N ARG A 447 -0.99 24.38 14.31
CA ARG A 447 0.09 23.42 14.10
C ARG A 447 1.15 23.94 13.12
N VAL A 448 0.71 24.59 12.03
CA VAL A 448 1.60 25.31 11.10
C VAL A 448 2.49 26.29 11.85
N VAL A 449 1.89 27.10 12.74
CA VAL A 449 2.61 28.08 13.55
C VAL A 449 3.56 27.38 14.52
N ARG A 450 3.07 26.45 15.33
CA ARG A 450 3.89 25.72 16.32
C ARG A 450 5.08 25.03 15.65
N GLY A 451 4.84 24.30 14.57
CA GLY A 451 5.88 23.56 13.85
C GLY A 451 6.96 24.47 13.27
N PHE A 452 6.58 25.62 12.70
CA PHE A 452 7.54 26.63 12.22
C PHE A 452 8.40 27.22 13.34
N MET A 453 7.79 27.55 14.48
CA MET A 453 8.50 28.13 15.63
C MET A 453 9.43 27.12 16.29
N ASN A 454 8.96 25.88 16.47
CA ASN A 454 9.78 24.75 16.95
C ASN A 454 10.95 24.46 16.01
N HIS A 455 10.74 24.49 14.69
CA HIS A 455 11.78 24.28 13.68
C HIS A 455 12.91 25.31 13.79
N HIS A 456 12.59 26.56 14.17
CA HIS A 456 13.56 27.62 14.41
C HIS A 456 14.00 27.74 15.87
N GLY A 457 13.69 26.77 16.74
CA GLY A 457 14.24 26.65 18.09
C GLY A 457 13.63 27.59 19.13
N PHE A 458 12.42 28.09 18.91
CA PHE A 458 11.70 28.87 19.93
C PHE A 458 10.94 27.97 20.90
N GLU A 459 10.80 28.40 22.16
CA GLU A 459 9.89 27.76 23.11
C GLU A 459 8.46 28.27 22.90
N VAL A 460 7.50 27.35 22.89
CA VAL A 460 6.07 27.62 22.67
C VAL A 460 5.30 27.36 23.95
N ASP A 461 4.72 28.40 24.54
CA ASP A 461 3.83 28.30 25.71
C ASP A 461 2.36 28.27 25.24
N GLU A 462 1.63 27.23 25.64
CA GLU A 462 0.32 26.90 25.07
C GLU A 462 -0.86 27.50 25.86
N SER A 463 -1.74 28.22 25.15
CA SER A 463 -3.10 28.49 25.60
C SER A 463 -4.08 28.22 24.45
N PRO A 464 -5.34 27.79 24.71
CA PRO A 464 -6.26 27.30 23.65
C PRO A 464 -6.61 28.29 22.51
N ALA A 465 -6.18 29.55 22.58
CA ALA A 465 -6.33 30.56 21.54
C ALA A 465 -5.03 31.35 21.27
N VAL A 466 -3.89 30.89 21.82
CA VAL A 466 -2.63 31.64 21.87
C VAL A 466 -1.42 30.72 21.77
N ILE A 467 -0.53 31.04 20.87
CA ILE A 467 0.84 30.58 20.86
C ILE A 467 1.70 31.79 21.23
N VAL A 468 2.15 31.85 22.49
CA VAL A 468 3.20 32.79 22.91
C VAL A 468 4.53 32.08 22.69
N VAL A 469 5.46 32.79 22.06
CA VAL A 469 6.71 32.23 21.57
C VAL A 469 7.84 33.15 22.00
N GLU A 470 8.73 32.67 22.86
CA GLU A 470 9.89 33.45 23.31
C GLU A 470 11.19 32.85 22.78
N SER A 471 12.05 33.71 22.23
CA SER A 471 13.42 33.33 21.82
C SER A 471 14.39 33.45 22.99
N ALA A 472 15.50 32.70 22.96
CA ALA A 472 16.61 32.87 23.89
C ALA A 472 17.16 34.31 24.01
N ASP A 473 17.01 35.13 22.96
CA ASP A 473 17.42 36.54 22.93
C ASP A 473 16.36 37.53 23.48
N GLY A 474 15.27 37.03 24.11
CA GLY A 474 14.25 37.84 24.77
C GLY A 474 13.13 38.41 23.87
N HIS A 475 13.04 37.99 22.61
CA HIS A 475 11.98 38.42 21.70
C HIS A 475 10.72 37.55 21.81
N ARG A 476 9.54 38.18 21.87
CA ARG A 476 8.23 37.53 22.02
C ARG A 476 7.39 37.65 20.74
N VAL A 477 6.86 36.55 20.24
CA VAL A 477 5.85 36.51 19.15
C VAL A 477 4.55 35.93 19.71
N THR A 478 3.39 36.50 19.34
CA THR A 478 2.10 36.09 19.91
C THR A 478 1.07 35.84 18.81
N VAL A 479 0.93 34.58 18.40
CA VAL A 479 0.01 34.18 17.32
C VAL A 479 -1.31 33.68 17.91
N ARG A 480 -2.46 34.06 17.34
CA ARG A 480 -3.79 33.70 17.90
C ARG A 480 -4.78 33.23 16.84
N CYS A 481 -5.57 32.21 17.18
CA CYS A 481 -6.64 31.67 16.35
C CYS A 481 -7.86 31.27 17.20
N PRO A 482 -9.10 31.37 16.68
CA PRO A 482 -9.53 32.16 15.52
C PRO A 482 -9.75 33.65 15.88
N ILE A 483 -10.00 34.49 14.87
CA ILE A 483 -9.95 35.95 15.00
C ILE A 483 -11.02 36.57 15.91
N GLU A 484 -12.22 35.97 16.01
CA GLU A 484 -13.37 36.56 16.71
C GLU A 484 -13.09 36.76 18.20
N ARG A 485 -12.39 35.80 18.82
CA ARG A 485 -12.00 35.85 20.25
C ARG A 485 -10.67 36.56 20.49
N ALA A 486 -9.86 36.80 19.45
CA ALA A 486 -8.56 37.44 19.61
C ALA A 486 -8.68 38.90 20.06
N LYS A 487 -9.63 39.65 19.49
CA LYS A 487 -9.86 41.08 19.79
C LYS A 487 -10.37 41.34 21.21
N GLU A 488 -10.98 40.35 21.86
CA GLU A 488 -11.55 40.44 23.22
C GLU A 488 -10.51 40.19 24.33
N HIS A 489 -9.31 39.71 24.00
CA HIS A 489 -8.32 39.30 25.00
C HIS A 489 -7.51 40.48 25.56
N PRO A 490 -7.30 40.59 26.90
CA PRO A 490 -6.61 41.72 27.53
C PRO A 490 -5.21 42.04 26.96
N GLU A 491 -4.37 41.03 26.74
CA GLU A 491 -3.05 41.23 26.13
C GLU A 491 -3.12 41.74 24.67
N VAL A 492 -4.12 41.30 23.90
CA VAL A 492 -4.27 41.76 22.51
C VAL A 492 -4.76 43.21 22.49
N ALA A 493 -5.70 43.56 23.38
CA ALA A 493 -6.11 44.95 23.58
C ALA A 493 -4.93 45.84 24.02
N ALA A 494 -4.01 45.33 24.86
CA ALA A 494 -2.80 46.04 25.25
C ALA A 494 -1.81 46.24 24.09
N ILE A 495 -1.60 45.20 23.26
CA ILE A 495 -0.74 45.30 22.05
C ILE A 495 -1.36 46.26 21.02
N LEU A 496 -2.67 46.15 20.74
CA LEU A 496 -3.41 47.04 19.85
C LEU A 496 -3.50 48.50 20.37
N GLY A 497 -3.27 48.71 21.66
CA GLY A 497 -3.17 50.04 22.27
C GLY A 497 -1.84 50.76 21.99
N ARG A 498 -0.83 50.07 21.43
CA ARG A 498 0.43 50.69 20.97
C ARG A 498 0.18 51.46 19.67
N GLU A 499 0.69 52.69 19.53
CA GLU A 499 0.36 53.62 18.41
C GLU A 499 0.50 53.05 16.99
N ASN A 500 1.34 52.02 16.79
CA ASN A 500 1.63 51.44 15.48
C ASN A 500 1.17 49.98 15.30
N ALA A 501 0.44 49.40 16.26
CA ALA A 501 -0.05 48.03 16.15
C ALA A 501 -1.27 47.92 15.21
N ARG A 502 -1.23 46.99 14.25
CA ARG A 502 -2.35 46.70 13.35
C ARG A 502 -2.49 45.20 13.09
N ILE A 503 -3.73 44.74 13.00
CA ILE A 503 -4.05 43.35 12.62
C ILE A 503 -3.91 43.23 11.10
N VAL A 504 -3.14 42.25 10.64
CA VAL A 504 -3.13 41.82 9.24
C VAL A 504 -4.20 40.73 9.08
N GLU A 505 -5.35 41.10 8.55
CA GLU A 505 -6.38 40.14 8.15
C GLU A 505 -6.14 39.73 6.68
N HIS A 506 -5.79 38.47 6.42
CA HIS A 506 -5.78 37.91 5.07
C HIS A 506 -7.07 37.11 4.86
N SER A 507 -7.81 37.43 3.81
CA SER A 507 -8.87 36.53 3.34
C SER A 507 -8.22 35.47 2.45
N PRO A 508 -8.31 34.17 2.78
CA PRO A 508 -7.56 33.13 2.08
C PRO A 508 -7.93 33.09 0.60
N ALA A 509 -6.92 33.19 -0.27
CA ALA A 509 -7.11 32.90 -1.68
C ALA A 509 -7.38 31.38 -1.82
N ARG A 510 -8.44 31.01 -2.55
CA ARG A 510 -8.94 29.62 -2.63
C ARG A 510 -7.84 28.62 -3.01
N VAL A 511 -7.48 27.73 -2.09
CA VAL A 511 -6.72 26.51 -2.35
C VAL A 511 -7.44 25.35 -1.65
N GLN A 512 -7.53 24.20 -2.32
CA GLN A 512 -8.22 22.96 -1.89
C GLN A 512 -9.74 23.03 -1.58
N GLY A 513 -10.54 22.61 -2.57
CA GLY A 513 -11.77 21.83 -2.37
C GLY A 513 -13.05 22.57 -1.97
N ARG A 514 -13.00 23.51 -1.02
CA ARG A 514 -14.23 24.00 -0.36
C ARG A 514 -14.86 25.23 -1.03
N ARG A 515 -16.20 25.24 -1.06
CA ARG A 515 -16.96 26.50 -1.06
C ARG A 515 -16.92 27.06 0.37
N PRO A 516 -16.89 28.38 0.56
CA PRO A 516 -17.37 28.93 1.82
C PRO A 516 -18.87 28.60 1.91
N ASP A 517 -19.26 27.89 2.96
CA ASP A 517 -20.55 28.19 3.57
C ASP A 517 -20.36 29.55 4.28
N ASP A 518 -21.39 30.39 4.34
CA ASP A 518 -21.28 31.79 4.82
C ASP A 518 -20.87 31.94 6.31
N ASP A 519 -20.65 30.84 7.02
CA ASP A 519 -20.28 30.73 8.43
C ASP A 519 -18.81 30.23 8.68
N ASP A 520 -17.93 30.16 7.68
CA ASP A 520 -16.55 29.60 7.84
C ASP A 520 -15.68 30.43 8.84
N PRO A 521 -15.42 29.94 10.07
CA PRO A 521 -14.88 30.75 11.16
C PRO A 521 -13.33 30.69 11.25
N HIS A 522 -12.66 30.19 10.21
CA HIS A 522 -11.24 29.82 10.27
C HIS A 522 -10.30 30.90 9.71
N ARG A 523 -10.47 32.15 10.15
CA ARG A 523 -9.53 33.24 9.84
C ARG A 523 -8.31 33.21 10.79
N LEU A 524 -7.13 32.92 10.23
CA LEU A 524 -5.84 33.11 10.89
C LEU A 524 -5.56 34.60 11.06
N ALA A 525 -5.18 35.02 12.28
CA ALA A 525 -4.66 36.35 12.56
C ALA A 525 -3.28 36.24 13.24
N VAL A 526 -2.23 36.65 12.53
CA VAL A 526 -0.87 36.63 13.08
C VAL A 526 -0.52 38.02 13.61
N LEU A 527 -0.27 38.12 14.92
CA LEU A 527 0.17 39.33 15.59
C LEU A 527 1.68 39.21 15.93
N PHE A 528 2.44 40.22 15.54
CA PHE A 528 3.88 40.30 15.78
C PHE A 528 4.16 41.47 16.71
N ASP A 529 4.50 41.19 17.97
CA ASP A 529 4.93 42.22 18.94
C ASP A 529 6.46 42.32 18.94
N LEU A 530 6.99 42.85 17.83
CA LEU A 530 8.42 42.97 17.59
C LEU A 530 8.92 44.34 18.05
N ASP A 531 9.21 44.46 19.34
CA ASP A 531 9.99 45.57 19.92
C ASP A 531 11.47 45.50 19.45
N ASP A 532 11.70 45.66 18.14
CA ASP A 532 12.32 46.88 17.59
C ASP A 532 12.29 46.82 16.03
N ARG A 533 11.19 47.32 15.43
CA ARG A 533 10.83 47.33 13.97
C ARG A 533 10.19 46.00 13.51
N ILE A 534 9.02 46.03 12.86
CA ILE A 534 8.77 46.58 11.50
C ILE A 534 7.48 47.43 11.40
N ILE A 535 7.50 48.37 10.44
CA ILE A 535 6.48 49.40 10.15
C ILE A 535 5.48 48.91 9.07
N THR A 536 4.22 49.38 9.10
CA THR A 536 3.16 49.03 8.11
C THR A 536 2.74 50.20 7.21
N VAL A 537 2.76 50.00 5.89
CA VAL A 537 2.15 50.87 4.84
C VAL A 537 1.88 50.01 3.58
N SER A 538 0.79 50.10 2.80
CA SER A 538 -0.64 50.46 3.03
C SER A 538 -1.45 50.07 1.75
N SER A 539 -2.79 50.24 1.74
CA SER A 539 -3.51 50.60 0.51
C SER A 539 -4.61 51.59 0.83
N GLY A 540 -4.79 52.60 -0.03
CA GLY A 540 -5.71 53.71 0.22
C GLY A 540 -6.93 53.69 -0.69
N ALA A 541 -8.02 54.25 -0.18
CA ALA A 541 -8.90 55.09 -0.98
C ALA A 541 -9.27 56.30 -0.12
N GLU A 542 -8.70 57.47 -0.44
CA GLU A 542 -9.22 58.73 0.06
C GLU A 542 -10.61 58.94 -0.56
N THR A 543 -11.68 58.77 0.21
CA THR A 543 -12.92 59.49 -0.05
C THR A 543 -12.82 60.84 0.64
N THR A 544 -12.34 61.82 -0.11
CA THR A 544 -12.40 63.24 0.28
C THR A 544 -13.87 63.65 0.46
N ALA A 545 -14.19 64.18 1.64
CA ALA A 545 -15.44 64.91 1.85
C ALA A 545 -15.23 66.37 1.41
N GLY A 546 -16.13 66.91 0.58
CA GLY A 546 -16.14 68.34 0.23
C GLY A 546 -16.84 68.64 -1.09
N GLY A 547 -18.12 69.01 -1.04
CA GLY A 547 -18.93 69.40 -2.20
C GLY A 547 -20.40 69.07 -2.00
#